data_AF-A0A956W6F1-F1
#
_entry.id   AF-A0A956W6F1-F1
#
_cell.length_a   1.000
_cell.length_b   1.000
_cell.length_c   1.000
_cell.angle_alpha   90.00
_cell.angle_beta   90.00
_cell.angle_gamma   90.00
#
_symmetry.space_group_name_H-M   'P 1'
#
loop_
_entity.id
_entity.type
_entity.pdbx_description
1 polymer ?
#
loop_
_entity_poly.entity_id
_entity_poly.type
_entity_poly.pdbx_seq_one_letter_code
_entity_poly.pdbx_strand_id
1 'polypeptide(L)'
;MKLQQVLATKGREIFTLSPSAPVSEAIGILAENNIGAIVAIDATGAPEGILSERDIIRAAATGTMPYESAVADLMTREIITGSPDDDLEPVLRIMTARHFRHLPVVEEG
;
A
#
# COMPACT_ATOMS: atom_id res chain seq x y z
N MET A 1 0.02 22.78 -4.52
CA MET A 1 1.18 21.88 -4.35
C MET A 1 0.84 20.57 -5.03
N LYS A 2 1.76 20.04 -5.83
CA LYS A 2 1.61 18.77 -6.58
C LYS A 2 2.17 17.60 -5.78
N LEU A 3 1.74 16.38 -6.09
CA LEU A 3 2.26 15.16 -5.45
C LEU A 3 3.78 15.01 -5.64
N GLN A 4 4.32 15.36 -6.81
CA GLN A 4 5.77 15.33 -7.04
C GLN A 4 6.57 16.19 -6.03
N GLN A 5 5.99 17.29 -5.54
CA GLN A 5 6.64 18.16 -4.56
C GLN A 5 6.65 17.53 -3.15
N VAL A 6 5.60 16.76 -2.82
CA VAL A 6 5.57 15.95 -1.59
C VAL A 6 6.64 14.86 -1.66
N LEU A 7 6.71 14.14 -2.78
CA LEU A 7 7.68 13.06 -2.99
C LEU A 7 9.12 13.56 -2.98
N ALA A 8 9.40 14.77 -3.49
CA ALA A 8 10.73 15.38 -3.43
C ALA A 8 11.22 15.61 -1.98
N THR A 9 10.30 15.76 -1.02
CA THR A 9 10.63 15.95 0.41
C THR A 9 10.61 14.63 1.18
N LYS A 10 9.62 13.76 0.93
CA LYS A 10 9.45 12.46 1.61
C LYS A 10 10.49 11.43 1.17
N GLY A 11 10.93 11.48 -0.08
CA GLY A 11 11.65 10.40 -0.75
C GLY A 11 10.74 9.54 -1.64
N ARG A 12 11.36 8.72 -2.50
CA ARG A 12 10.71 7.85 -3.49
C ARG A 12 10.86 6.35 -3.16
N GLU A 13 11.30 6.02 -1.96
CA GLU A 13 11.41 4.63 -1.53
C GLU A 13 10.01 4.01 -1.41
N ILE A 14 9.87 2.81 -1.99
CA ILE A 14 8.64 2.03 -1.94
C ILE A 14 9.03 0.64 -1.46
N PHE A 15 8.36 0.19 -0.41
CA PHE A 15 8.45 -1.19 0.03
C PHE A 15 7.48 -2.03 -0.77
N THR A 16 7.97 -3.14 -1.29
CA THR A 16 7.20 -4.08 -2.11
C THR A 16 7.45 -5.50 -1.64
N LEU A 17 6.49 -6.39 -1.93
CA LEU A 17 6.63 -7.83 -1.72
C LEU A 17 5.83 -8.61 -2.76
N SER A 18 6.07 -9.91 -2.85
CA SER A 18 5.27 -10.77 -3.72
C SER A 18 3.86 -11.00 -3.13
N PRO A 19 2.79 -11.03 -3.95
CA PRO A 19 1.46 -11.43 -3.50
C PRO A 19 1.41 -12.82 -2.84
N SER A 20 2.34 -13.72 -3.17
CA SER A 20 2.42 -15.06 -2.59
C SER A 20 3.22 -15.12 -1.28
N ALA A 21 3.88 -14.03 -0.88
CA ALA A 21 4.61 -13.96 0.36
C ALA A 21 3.66 -14.10 1.57
N PRO A 22 4.13 -14.66 2.70
CA PRO A 22 3.32 -14.79 3.89
C PRO A 22 3.08 -13.41 4.54
N VAL A 23 1.91 -13.22 5.15
CA VAL A 23 1.58 -11.99 5.89
C VAL A 23 2.58 -11.70 7.02
N SER A 24 3.19 -12.72 7.62
CA SER A 24 4.24 -12.54 8.63
C SER A 24 5.46 -11.76 8.11
N GLU A 25 5.85 -11.98 6.85
CA GLU A 25 6.92 -11.20 6.20
C GLU A 25 6.50 -9.75 6.00
N ALA A 26 5.25 -9.53 5.56
CA ALA A 26 4.68 -8.18 5.45
C ALA A 26 4.71 -7.44 6.79
N ILE A 27 4.30 -8.10 7.88
CA ILE A 27 4.32 -7.53 9.25
C ILE A 27 5.75 -7.13 9.64
N GLY A 28 6.74 -7.99 9.35
CA GLY A 28 8.16 -7.69 9.59
C GLY A 28 8.59 -6.41 8.88
N ILE A 29 8.33 -6.32 7.57
CA ILE A 29 8.68 -5.13 6.77
C ILE A 29 7.97 -3.88 7.29
N LEU A 30 6.68 -3.96 7.61
CA LEU A 30 5.91 -2.83 8.16
C LEU A 30 6.56 -2.31 9.47
N ALA A 31 6.90 -3.22 10.37
CA ALA A 31 7.47 -2.90 11.68
C ALA A 31 8.90 -2.36 11.60
N GLU A 32 9.76 -3.01 10.81
CA GLU A 32 11.18 -2.63 10.65
C GLU A 32 11.34 -1.25 10.01
N ASN A 33 10.44 -0.90 9.08
CA ASN A 33 10.52 0.36 8.33
C ASN A 33 9.58 1.45 8.87
N ASN A 34 8.82 1.17 9.94
CA ASN A 34 7.84 2.08 10.53
C ASN A 34 6.85 2.67 9.48
N ILE A 35 6.27 1.79 8.67
CA ILE A 35 5.32 2.11 7.59
C ILE A 35 3.98 1.41 7.81
N GLY A 36 2.91 1.92 7.19
CA GLY A 36 1.55 1.40 7.37
C GLY A 36 0.95 0.63 6.18
N ALA A 37 1.68 0.51 5.07
CA ALA A 37 1.26 -0.28 3.92
C ALA A 37 2.44 -0.71 3.03
N ILE A 38 2.24 -1.79 2.28
CA ILE A 38 3.18 -2.34 1.30
C ILE A 38 2.44 -2.61 -0.01
N VAL A 39 3.07 -2.31 -1.15
CA VAL A 39 2.53 -2.63 -2.47
C VAL A 39 2.93 -4.06 -2.84
N ALA A 40 1.96 -4.89 -3.17
CA ALA A 40 2.20 -6.22 -3.70
C ALA A 40 2.44 -6.13 -5.21
N ILE A 41 3.57 -6.65 -5.68
CA ILE A 41 3.96 -6.60 -7.10
C ILE A 41 4.14 -8.01 -7.68
N ASP A 42 3.72 -8.20 -8.93
CA ASP A 42 3.93 -9.46 -9.63
C ASP A 42 5.40 -9.67 -10.03
N ALA A 43 5.69 -10.80 -10.69
CA ALA A 43 7.03 -11.11 -11.18
C ALA A 43 7.55 -10.16 -12.27
N THR A 44 6.67 -9.37 -12.89
CA THR A 44 7.02 -8.34 -13.89
C THR A 44 7.30 -6.98 -13.24
N GLY A 45 7.00 -6.83 -11.94
CA GLY A 45 7.08 -5.58 -11.20
C GLY A 45 5.80 -4.74 -11.26
N ALA A 46 4.72 -5.27 -11.84
CA ALA A 46 3.45 -4.57 -11.91
C ALA A 46 2.70 -4.67 -10.57
N PRO A 47 2.07 -3.58 -10.09
CA PRO A 47 1.31 -3.61 -8.84
C PRO A 47 0.02 -4.43 -8.98
N GLU A 48 -0.15 -5.47 -8.17
CA GLU A 48 -1.36 -6.30 -8.10
C GLU A 48 -2.29 -5.96 -6.94
N GLY A 49 -1.76 -5.31 -5.90
CA GLY A 49 -2.54 -4.90 -4.75
C GLY A 49 -1.75 -4.07 -3.74
N ILE A 50 -2.44 -3.65 -2.69
CA ILE A 50 -1.84 -2.98 -1.53
C ILE A 50 -2.34 -3.66 -0.25
N LEU A 51 -1.41 -4.00 0.64
CA LEU A 51 -1.73 -4.50 1.97
C LEU A 51 -1.43 -3.41 3.00
N SER A 52 -2.43 -3.06 3.83
CA SER A 52 -2.27 -2.13 4.94
C SER A 52 -2.41 -2.83 6.28
N GLU A 53 -1.95 -2.19 7.35
CA GLU A 53 -2.17 -2.66 8.73
C GLU A 53 -3.66 -2.93 9.01
N ARG A 54 -4.55 -2.12 8.43
CA ARG A 54 -6.00 -2.27 8.59
C ARG A 54 -6.52 -3.58 8.00
N ASP A 55 -5.93 -4.04 6.90
CA ASP A 55 -6.33 -5.30 6.27
C ASP A 55 -5.95 -6.48 7.17
N ILE A 56 -4.75 -6.42 7.76
CA ILE A 56 -4.27 -7.40 8.75
C ILE A 56 -5.16 -7.40 9.99
N ILE A 57 -5.47 -6.21 10.55
CA ILE A 57 -6.34 -6.07 11.72
C ILE A 57 -7.74 -6.63 11.43
N ARG A 58 -8.31 -6.36 10.26
CA ARG A 58 -9.62 -6.88 9.85
C ARG A 58 -9.62 -8.40 9.73
N ALA A 59 -8.58 -8.98 9.14
CA ALA A 59 -8.44 -10.42 9.03
C ALA A 59 -8.26 -11.08 10.41
N ALA A 60 -7.43 -10.50 11.28
CA ALA A 60 -7.25 -10.97 12.66
C ALA A 60 -8.54 -10.96 13.49
N ALA A 61 -9.41 -9.97 13.25
CA ALA A 61 -10.71 -9.87 13.92
C ALA A 61 -11.66 -11.03 13.60
N THR A 62 -11.37 -11.86 12.59
CA THR A 62 -12.17 -13.06 12.25
C THR A 62 -11.88 -14.27 13.14
N GLY A 63 -10.88 -14.19 14.03
CA GLY A 63 -10.65 -15.17 15.10
C GLY A 63 -9.25 -15.80 15.10
N THR A 64 -8.48 -15.66 14.03
CA THR A 64 -7.11 -16.18 13.94
C THR A 64 -6.20 -15.18 13.24
N MET A 65 -4.96 -15.02 13.74
CA MET A 65 -3.95 -14.24 13.04
C MET A 65 -3.52 -14.95 11.75
N PRO A 66 -3.58 -14.29 10.58
CA PRO A 66 -3.33 -14.92 9.29
C PRO A 66 -1.84 -14.94 8.93
N TYR A 67 -0.95 -15.26 9.86
CA TYR A 67 0.52 -15.13 9.67
C TYR A 67 1.07 -15.90 8.47
N GLU A 68 0.50 -17.08 8.19
CA GLU A 68 0.90 -17.97 7.10
C GLU A 68 0.07 -17.78 5.82
N SER A 69 -1.02 -16.99 5.89
CA SER A 69 -1.82 -16.68 4.70
C SER A 69 -1.00 -15.86 3.70
N ALA A 70 -1.36 -15.98 2.42
CA ALA A 70 -0.72 -15.19 1.40
C ALA A 70 -1.18 -13.73 1.49
N VAL A 71 -0.30 -12.80 1.17
CA VAL A 71 -0.64 -11.37 1.04
C VAL A 71 -1.81 -11.17 0.07
N ALA A 72 -1.85 -11.95 -1.01
CA ALA A 72 -2.91 -11.95 -2.01
C ALA A 72 -4.32 -12.25 -1.45
N ASP A 73 -4.41 -12.91 -0.29
CA ASP A 73 -5.69 -13.24 0.37
C ASP A 73 -6.26 -12.05 1.13
N LEU A 74 -5.42 -11.10 1.54
CA LEU A 74 -5.79 -9.96 2.39
C LEU A 74 -5.68 -8.60 1.69
N MET A 75 -4.85 -8.50 0.65
CA MET A 75 -4.58 -7.22 -0.01
C MET A 75 -5.82 -6.63 -0.71
N THR A 76 -5.87 -5.31 -0.76
CA THR A 76 -6.82 -4.60 -1.62
C THR A 76 -6.31 -4.62 -3.07
N ARG A 77 -7.07 -5.23 -3.98
CA ARG A 77 -6.71 -5.32 -5.41
C ARG A 77 -7.05 -4.06 -6.20
N GLU A 78 -8.13 -3.36 -5.85
CA GLU A 78 -8.50 -2.09 -6.48
C GLU A 78 -7.65 -0.96 -5.86
N ILE A 79 -6.46 -0.77 -6.41
CA ILE A 79 -5.56 0.30 -5.96
C ILE A 79 -6.02 1.62 -6.56
N ILE A 80 -6.33 2.58 -5.70
CA ILE A 80 -6.46 3.97 -6.13
C ILE A 80 -5.05 4.55 -6.20
N THR A 81 -4.63 4.95 -7.41
CA THR A 81 -3.33 5.55 -7.67
C THR A 81 -3.47 7.06 -7.89
N GLY A 82 -2.35 7.77 -7.76
CA GLY A 82 -2.23 9.17 -8.19
C GLY A 82 -1.10 9.32 -9.21
N SER A 83 -1.14 10.42 -9.96
CA SER A 83 -0.06 10.88 -10.83
C SER A 83 0.86 11.87 -10.09
N PRO A 84 2.17 11.94 -10.40
CA PRO A 84 3.05 13.00 -9.90
C PRO A 84 2.50 14.42 -10.13
N ASP A 85 1.70 14.60 -11.18
CA ASP A 85 1.08 15.86 -11.57
C ASP A 85 -0.28 16.14 -10.92
N ASP A 86 -0.78 15.25 -10.07
CA ASP A 86 -2.01 15.50 -9.32
C ASP A 86 -1.83 16.60 -8.29
N ASP A 87 -2.86 17.42 -8.12
CA ASP A 87 -2.94 18.39 -7.04
C ASP A 87 -3.21 17.69 -5.70
N LEU A 88 -2.46 18.08 -4.67
CA LEU A 88 -2.56 17.46 -3.35
C LEU A 88 -3.97 17.61 -2.74
N GLU A 89 -4.62 18.76 -2.91
CA GLU A 89 -5.88 19.03 -2.23
C GLU A 89 -7.03 18.12 -2.71
N PRO A 90 -7.27 17.92 -4.03
CA PRO A 90 -8.17 16.87 -4.51
C PRO A 90 -7.85 15.47 -3.97
N VAL A 91 -6.56 15.10 -3.93
CA VAL A 91 -6.11 13.81 -3.43
C VAL A 91 -6.51 13.61 -1.96
N LEU A 92 -6.23 14.60 -1.11
CA LEU A 92 -6.59 14.56 0.31
C LEU A 92 -8.11 14.44 0.52
N ARG A 93 -8.92 15.10 -0.33
CA ARG A 93 -10.38 14.96 -0.31
C ARG A 93 -10.83 13.53 -0.65
N ILE A 94 -10.23 12.91 -1.66
CA ILE A 94 -10.54 11.54 -2.06
C ILE A 94 -10.14 10.54 -0.96
N MET A 95 -8.95 10.69 -0.39
CA MET A 95 -8.47 9.87 0.74
C MET A 95 -9.44 9.93 1.93
N THR A 96 -9.92 11.14 2.24
CA THR A 96 -10.89 11.38 3.32
C THR A 96 -12.24 10.72 3.00
N ALA A 97 -12.77 10.96 1.80
CA ALA A 97 -14.08 10.47 1.38
C ALA A 97 -14.14 8.95 1.25
N ARG A 98 -13.05 8.31 0.82
CA ARG A 98 -12.97 6.86 0.62
C ARG A 98 -12.27 6.12 1.77
N HIS A 99 -11.92 6.83 2.85
CA HIS A 99 -11.33 6.29 4.07
C HIS A 99 -10.09 5.40 3.83
N PHE A 100 -9.12 5.90 3.06
CA PHE A 100 -7.80 5.26 2.91
C PHE A 100 -6.69 6.25 3.23
N ARG A 101 -5.51 5.72 3.61
CA ARG A 101 -4.38 6.51 4.13
C ARG A 101 -3.10 6.40 3.30
N HIS A 102 -3.11 5.56 2.27
CA HIS A 102 -1.97 5.30 1.41
C HIS A 102 -2.42 5.43 -0.04
N LEU A 103 -1.69 6.21 -0.83
CA LEU A 103 -1.95 6.42 -2.25
C LEU A 103 -0.64 6.14 -3.00
N PRO A 104 -0.50 4.99 -3.67
CA PRO A 104 0.61 4.76 -4.59
C PRO A 104 0.60 5.81 -5.69
N VAL A 105 1.77 6.41 -5.97
CA VAL A 105 1.94 7.38 -7.05
C VAL A 105 2.64 6.65 -8.20
N VAL A 106 2.02 6.66 -9.38
CA VAL A 106 2.51 5.97 -10.57
C VAL A 106 2.77 7.00 -11.65
N GLU A 107 3.96 6.96 -12.24
CA GLU A 107 4.32 7.76 -13.42
C GLU A 107 4.16 6.84 -14.64
N GLU A 108 3.37 7.23 -15.64
CA GLU A 108 3.25 6.45 -16.87
C GLU A 108 4.61 6.43 -17.59
N GLY A 109 5.12 5.22 -17.83
CA GLY A 109 6.17 4.92 -18.80
C GLY A 109 5.66 3.83 -19.74
#